data_AF-A0A855IV02-F1
#
_entry.id   AF-A0A855IV02-F1
#
_cell.length_a   1.000
_cell.length_b   1.000
_cell.length_c   1.000
_cell.angle_alpha   90.00
_cell.angle_beta   90.00
_cell.angle_gamma   90.00
#
_symmetry.space_group_name_H-M   'P 1'
#
loop_
_entity.id
_entity.type
_entity.pdbx_description
1 polymer ?
#
loop_
_entity_poly.entity_id
_entity_poly.type
_entity_poly.pdbx_seq_one_letter_code
_entity_poly.pdbx_strand_id
1 'polypeptide(L)'
;MLISKRLFSSVAVMAAVFSLLFSSLVSANSLKGLRVWPSPEETRVVIDLKSEADFSYFTLSSPSRLVVDLKHTNLATKLPVVVKDSPVLSKVRKSSPPDKNTYRLVFELKKSSKADLFKLSPTPGGQYGHRLVIDFPHGATSKGTTTSKPSKPTVNKNINQVKRQKDILIVIDPGHGGEDPGSIGPSRKYEKNATLSISRKLAAQLNAVPGIKTRMTRNADYFVNLNRRVAIARENEAHLFISIHADAFTTPQPRGGSVFVLNTRRANTEISRWIENKEKQSELLGGSGAAFTGNIDDKNVNQTLLDLQFSHSQKEGYKLATTILSEMGKVAKLHNSKPINTSLAVLRSPQIPSVLVETGFISNPTEEKLLFQRSHQDKLARAVTKAVVKYLKANPPEGIILSNATSSTGGVSQHKVSRGESLSVIASKYGTSTQTLMKLNNLKSSSLAIGQVLKIPGNASSSSSSSAVKTKTITHTVKSGEYLGKIASRYKVRVADIKRENRLKSETVRVGQKLRITVEVKDVPLRKHKVARGDYLGKIASKYGVSVNSIRQANKLRSDSLAVGQVLIIPHK
;
A
#
# COMPACT_ATOMS: atom_id res chain seq x y z
N MET A 1 -26.97 -83.22 -5.99
CA MET A 1 -25.72 -82.42 -5.88
C MET A 1 -25.20 -81.84 -7.21
N LEU A 2 -26.00 -81.82 -8.29
CA LEU A 2 -25.57 -81.35 -9.63
C LEU A 2 -26.27 -80.07 -10.13
N ILE A 3 -27.37 -79.65 -9.49
CA ILE A 3 -28.15 -78.46 -9.90
C ILE A 3 -27.57 -77.17 -9.26
N SER A 4 -26.92 -77.25 -8.10
CA SER A 4 -26.37 -76.08 -7.39
C SER A 4 -25.06 -75.55 -7.97
N LYS A 5 -24.24 -76.40 -8.64
CA LYS A 5 -22.96 -75.97 -9.24
C LYS A 5 -23.14 -75.18 -10.55
N ARG A 6 -24.19 -75.47 -11.33
CA ARG A 6 -24.47 -74.73 -12.57
C ARG A 6 -25.04 -73.33 -12.30
N LEU A 7 -25.89 -73.17 -11.29
CA LEU A 7 -26.44 -71.86 -10.93
C LEU A 7 -25.37 -70.88 -10.40
N PHE A 8 -24.42 -71.37 -9.60
CA PHE A 8 -23.31 -70.55 -9.09
C PHE A 8 -22.32 -70.12 -10.18
N SER A 9 -22.08 -70.98 -11.18
CA SER A 9 -21.24 -70.64 -12.34
C SER A 9 -21.90 -69.55 -13.20
N SER A 10 -23.21 -69.65 -13.45
CA SER A 10 -23.95 -68.66 -14.23
C SER A 10 -23.99 -67.29 -13.57
N VAL A 11 -24.16 -67.22 -12.24
CA VAL A 11 -24.18 -65.95 -11.50
C VAL A 11 -22.79 -65.31 -11.43
N ALA A 12 -21.73 -66.11 -11.29
CA ALA A 12 -20.35 -65.60 -11.31
C ALA A 12 -19.95 -65.05 -12.68
N VAL A 13 -20.37 -65.71 -13.77
CA VAL A 13 -20.15 -65.22 -15.14
C VAL A 13 -20.98 -63.94 -15.39
N MET A 14 -22.23 -63.88 -14.91
CA MET A 14 -23.06 -62.69 -15.06
C MET A 14 -22.52 -61.49 -14.26
N ALA A 15 -21.98 -61.71 -13.05
CA ALA A 15 -21.33 -60.68 -12.25
C ALA A 15 -19.98 -60.21 -12.83
N ALA A 16 -19.21 -61.11 -13.47
CA ALA A 16 -18.00 -60.75 -14.19
C ALA A 16 -18.31 -59.93 -15.45
N VAL A 17 -19.35 -60.29 -16.20
CA VAL A 17 -19.84 -59.53 -17.36
C VAL A 17 -20.42 -58.16 -16.95
N PHE A 18 -21.13 -58.08 -15.81
CA PHE A 18 -21.64 -56.82 -15.27
C PHE A 18 -20.53 -55.90 -14.74
N SER A 19 -19.44 -56.47 -14.20
CA SER A 19 -18.25 -55.71 -13.76
C SER A 19 -17.38 -55.23 -14.93
N LEU A 20 -17.35 -55.97 -16.06
CA LEU A 20 -16.72 -55.54 -17.31
C LEU A 20 -17.52 -54.43 -18.02
N LEU A 21 -18.85 -54.39 -17.84
CA LEU A 21 -19.74 -53.35 -18.38
C LEU A 21 -19.69 -52.02 -17.61
N PHE A 22 -19.14 -52.00 -16.38
CA PHE A 22 -18.86 -50.78 -15.61
C PHE A 22 -17.40 -50.31 -15.73
N SER A 23 -16.74 -50.66 -16.83
CA SER A 23 -15.54 -49.95 -17.27
C SER A 23 -15.94 -48.50 -17.54
N SER A 24 -15.74 -47.60 -16.57
CA SER A 24 -15.96 -46.18 -16.74
C SER A 24 -15.23 -45.74 -18.01
N LEU A 25 -15.97 -45.42 -19.07
CA LEU A 25 -15.44 -44.76 -20.24
C LEU A 25 -14.87 -43.43 -19.75
N VAL A 26 -13.56 -43.42 -19.46
CA VAL A 26 -12.81 -42.19 -19.20
C VAL A 26 -12.90 -41.38 -20.49
N SER A 27 -13.93 -40.54 -20.56
CA SER A 27 -14.10 -39.64 -21.68
C SER A 27 -12.86 -38.76 -21.75
N ALA A 28 -12.16 -38.82 -22.88
CA ALA A 28 -10.99 -37.98 -23.10
C ALA A 28 -11.38 -36.51 -22.84
N ASN A 29 -10.59 -35.85 -22.01
CA ASN A 29 -10.65 -34.40 -21.84
C ASN A 29 -10.41 -33.74 -23.21
N SER A 30 -10.86 -32.51 -23.35
CA SER A 30 -10.75 -31.77 -24.61
C SER A 30 -10.25 -30.37 -24.35
N LEU A 31 -9.13 -30.03 -25.00
CA LEU A 31 -8.59 -28.69 -25.08
C LEU A 31 -9.40 -27.89 -26.10
N LYS A 32 -10.31 -27.05 -25.61
CA LYS A 32 -11.26 -26.27 -26.41
C LYS A 32 -10.67 -24.95 -26.91
N GLY A 33 -9.78 -24.34 -26.12
CA GLY A 33 -9.23 -23.03 -26.44
C GLY A 33 -7.88 -22.78 -25.78
N LEU A 34 -7.12 -21.87 -26.37
CA LEU A 34 -5.89 -21.33 -25.79
C LEU A 34 -5.89 -19.80 -25.96
N ARG A 35 -5.74 -19.09 -24.84
CA ARG A 35 -5.76 -17.62 -24.79
C ARG A 35 -4.47 -17.12 -24.17
N VAL A 36 -3.91 -16.04 -24.73
CA VAL A 36 -2.66 -15.44 -24.25
C VAL A 36 -2.91 -13.98 -23.89
N TRP A 37 -2.52 -13.60 -22.68
CA TRP A 37 -2.69 -12.28 -22.10
C TRP A 37 -1.33 -11.71 -21.66
N PRO A 38 -0.64 -10.98 -22.54
CA PRO A 38 0.55 -10.22 -22.16
C PRO A 38 0.16 -9.07 -21.22
N SER A 39 0.91 -8.90 -20.14
CA SER A 39 0.85 -7.74 -19.24
C SER A 39 2.25 -7.11 -19.10
N PRO A 40 2.43 -5.97 -18.43
CA PRO A 40 3.76 -5.40 -18.23
C PRO A 40 4.74 -6.31 -17.47
N GLU A 41 4.25 -7.07 -16.49
CA GLU A 41 5.09 -7.85 -15.55
C GLU A 41 5.13 -9.35 -15.85
N GLU A 42 4.12 -9.88 -16.53
CA GLU A 42 4.01 -11.30 -16.87
C GLU A 42 3.21 -11.53 -18.15
N THR A 43 3.38 -12.69 -18.77
CA THR A 43 2.49 -13.17 -19.84
C THR A 43 1.73 -14.38 -19.32
N ARG A 44 0.41 -14.27 -19.24
CA ARG A 44 -0.46 -15.37 -18.81
C ARG A 44 -1.00 -16.14 -20.00
N VAL A 45 -0.99 -17.46 -19.93
CA VAL A 45 -1.66 -18.34 -20.89
C VAL A 45 -2.74 -19.12 -20.18
N VAL A 46 -3.94 -19.13 -20.75
CA VAL A 46 -5.09 -19.90 -20.26
C VAL A 46 -5.46 -20.96 -21.28
N ILE A 47 -5.52 -22.19 -20.82
CA ILE A 47 -5.95 -23.35 -21.61
C ILE A 47 -7.35 -23.73 -21.13
N ASP A 48 -8.34 -23.63 -22.00
CA ASP A 48 -9.74 -23.96 -21.71
C ASP A 48 -10.00 -25.45 -21.96
N LEU A 49 -10.47 -26.17 -20.95
CA LEU A 49 -10.62 -27.63 -20.92
C LEU A 49 -12.07 -28.07 -20.60
N LYS A 50 -12.43 -29.27 -21.04
CA LYS A 50 -13.76 -29.87 -20.76
C LYS A 50 -13.87 -30.34 -19.31
N SER A 51 -12.83 -30.99 -18.78
CA SER A 51 -12.70 -31.46 -17.41
C SER A 51 -11.38 -30.96 -16.80
N GLU A 52 -11.16 -31.19 -15.51
CA GLU A 52 -9.93 -30.79 -14.82
C GLU A 52 -8.67 -31.33 -15.53
N ALA A 53 -7.61 -30.53 -15.59
CA ALA A 53 -6.35 -30.92 -16.20
C ALA A 53 -5.61 -31.96 -15.34
N ASP A 54 -5.29 -33.11 -15.92
CA ASP A 54 -4.18 -33.97 -15.45
C ASP A 54 -2.97 -33.67 -16.33
N PHE A 55 -1.90 -33.14 -15.72
CA PHE A 55 -0.75 -32.65 -16.46
C PHE A 55 0.57 -32.87 -15.75
N SER A 56 1.63 -32.95 -16.55
CA SER A 56 3.00 -32.84 -16.10
C SER A 56 3.73 -31.81 -16.96
N TYR A 57 4.86 -31.28 -16.49
CA TYR A 57 5.61 -30.30 -17.24
C TYR A 57 7.10 -30.38 -16.93
N PHE A 58 7.90 -29.90 -17.88
CA PHE A 58 9.34 -29.74 -17.73
C PHE A 58 9.83 -28.58 -18.59
N THR A 59 11.07 -28.14 -18.37
CA THR A 59 11.68 -27.05 -19.13
C THR A 59 12.86 -27.57 -19.94
N LEU A 60 13.12 -26.93 -21.08
CA LEU A 60 14.30 -27.18 -21.91
C LEU A 60 15.09 -25.88 -22.06
N SER A 61 16.41 -25.97 -22.01
CA SER A 61 17.33 -24.91 -22.41
C SER A 61 17.74 -25.11 -23.88
N SER A 62 18.09 -24.02 -24.57
CA SER A 62 18.61 -24.03 -25.96
C SER A 62 17.66 -24.58 -27.06
N PRO A 63 16.63 -23.83 -27.50
CA PRO A 63 16.12 -22.59 -26.92
C PRO A 63 15.22 -22.85 -25.69
N SER A 64 15.05 -21.83 -24.86
CA SER A 64 14.19 -21.89 -23.67
C SER A 64 12.76 -22.26 -24.03
N ARG A 65 12.27 -23.38 -23.48
CA ARG A 65 10.91 -23.89 -23.70
C ARG A 65 10.31 -24.39 -22.41
N LEU A 66 9.01 -24.17 -22.22
CA LEU A 66 8.20 -24.95 -21.30
C LEU A 66 7.46 -26.02 -22.11
N VAL A 67 7.50 -27.26 -21.67
CA VAL A 67 6.77 -28.37 -22.26
C VAL A 67 5.72 -28.83 -21.26
N VAL A 68 4.46 -28.90 -21.68
CA VAL A 68 3.33 -29.34 -20.86
C VAL A 68 2.66 -30.52 -21.53
N ASP A 69 2.57 -31.62 -20.79
CA ASP A 69 1.93 -32.86 -21.20
C ASP A 69 0.57 -32.96 -20.53
N LEU A 70 -0.49 -32.89 -21.32
CA LEU A 70 -1.88 -33.03 -20.88
C LEU A 70 -2.33 -34.48 -21.08
N LYS A 71 -2.55 -35.21 -20.00
CA LYS A 71 -2.98 -36.61 -20.06
C LYS A 71 -4.46 -36.71 -20.42
N HIS A 72 -4.81 -37.82 -21.07
CA HIS A 72 -6.16 -38.14 -21.52
C HIS A 72 -6.85 -36.97 -22.26
N THR A 73 -6.10 -36.17 -23.02
CA THR A 73 -6.60 -34.92 -23.59
C THR A 73 -6.47 -34.91 -25.10
N ASN A 74 -7.55 -34.55 -25.80
CA ASN A 74 -7.55 -34.34 -27.24
C ASN A 74 -7.57 -32.84 -27.58
N LEU A 75 -6.98 -32.46 -28.71
CA LEU A 75 -6.98 -31.07 -29.19
C LEU A 75 -8.25 -30.77 -30.00
N ALA A 76 -9.02 -29.76 -29.56
CA ALA A 76 -10.16 -29.22 -30.28
C ALA A 76 -9.98 -27.72 -30.62
N THR A 77 -8.74 -27.24 -30.68
CA THR A 77 -8.41 -25.85 -31.02
C THR A 77 -7.29 -25.76 -32.07
N LYS A 78 -7.14 -24.59 -32.70
CA LYS A 78 -6.11 -24.37 -33.74
C LYS A 78 -4.75 -24.05 -33.10
N LEU A 79 -3.72 -24.78 -33.53
CA LEU A 79 -2.31 -24.54 -33.19
C LEU A 79 -1.47 -24.57 -34.48
N PRO A 80 -0.37 -23.81 -34.57
CA PRO A 80 0.25 -23.02 -33.50
C PRO A 80 -0.43 -21.66 -33.25
N VAL A 81 -0.28 -21.14 -32.03
CA VAL A 81 -0.61 -19.76 -31.68
C VAL A 81 0.69 -18.95 -31.65
N VAL A 82 0.84 -17.99 -32.56
CA VAL A 82 1.99 -17.08 -32.60
C VAL A 82 1.70 -15.87 -31.72
N VAL A 83 2.64 -15.54 -30.82
CA VAL A 83 2.50 -14.47 -29.83
C VAL A 83 3.49 -13.36 -30.15
N LYS A 84 2.97 -12.26 -30.72
CA LYS A 84 3.80 -11.09 -31.09
C LYS A 84 4.07 -10.19 -29.89
N ASP A 85 3.04 -9.91 -29.11
CA ASP A 85 3.02 -8.84 -28.09
C ASP A 85 3.52 -9.27 -26.70
N SER A 86 4.08 -10.47 -26.57
CA SER A 86 4.68 -10.93 -25.31
C SER A 86 6.21 -10.72 -25.29
N PRO A 87 6.75 -10.13 -24.22
CA PRO A 87 8.19 -10.09 -23.94
C PRO A 87 8.85 -11.45 -23.66
N VAL A 88 8.07 -12.48 -23.31
CA VAL A 88 8.59 -13.81 -22.92
C VAL A 88 8.17 -14.91 -23.88
N LEU A 89 6.89 -14.97 -24.26
CA LEU A 89 6.36 -16.06 -25.07
C LEU A 89 6.39 -15.66 -26.55
N SER A 90 6.88 -16.55 -27.40
CA SER A 90 6.89 -16.33 -28.86
C SER A 90 5.84 -17.14 -29.59
N LYS A 91 5.60 -18.38 -29.15
CA LYS A 91 4.72 -19.32 -29.85
C LYS A 91 4.27 -20.42 -28.90
N VAL A 92 3.04 -20.89 -29.08
CA VAL A 92 2.56 -22.15 -28.51
C VAL A 92 2.26 -23.11 -29.65
N ARG A 93 2.82 -24.31 -29.61
CA ARG A 93 2.63 -25.32 -30.66
C ARG A 93 2.47 -26.73 -30.09
N LYS A 94 2.00 -27.64 -30.93
CA LYS A 94 2.00 -29.08 -30.62
C LYS A 94 3.38 -29.70 -30.85
N SER A 95 3.64 -30.81 -30.17
CA SER A 95 4.81 -31.67 -30.38
C SER A 95 4.42 -33.14 -30.21
N SER A 96 5.29 -34.05 -30.63
CA SER A 96 5.09 -35.49 -30.44
C SER A 96 4.94 -35.81 -28.94
N PRO A 97 3.82 -36.43 -28.53
CA PRO A 97 3.58 -36.78 -27.13
C PRO A 97 4.43 -37.98 -26.70
N PRO A 98 4.57 -38.21 -25.37
CA PRO A 98 5.27 -39.40 -24.86
C PRO A 98 4.51 -40.71 -25.10
N ASP A 99 3.18 -40.65 -25.23
CA ASP A 99 2.30 -41.80 -25.45
C ASP A 99 1.01 -41.39 -26.20
N LYS A 100 0.18 -42.37 -26.59
CA LYS A 100 -1.04 -42.14 -27.40
C LYS A 100 -2.15 -41.38 -26.68
N ASN A 101 -2.15 -41.36 -25.34
CA ASN A 101 -3.20 -40.73 -24.53
C ASN A 101 -2.79 -39.34 -24.01
N THR A 102 -1.56 -38.92 -24.26
CA THR A 102 -1.04 -37.62 -23.82
C THR A 102 -1.01 -36.64 -24.99
N TYR A 103 -1.30 -35.38 -24.72
CA TYR A 103 -1.14 -34.29 -25.68
C TYR A 103 -0.05 -33.32 -25.21
N ARG A 104 1.00 -33.16 -26.01
CA ARG A 104 2.16 -32.33 -25.67
C ARG A 104 2.09 -30.95 -26.31
N LEU A 105 2.10 -29.93 -25.46
CA LEU A 105 2.24 -28.53 -25.84
C LEU A 105 3.65 -28.04 -25.55
N VAL A 106 4.19 -27.23 -26.47
CA VAL A 106 5.49 -26.57 -26.33
C VAL A 106 5.27 -25.07 -26.41
N PHE A 107 5.71 -24.37 -25.37
CA PHE A 107 5.74 -22.92 -25.23
C PHE A 107 7.15 -22.44 -25.54
N GLU A 108 7.36 -21.86 -26.72
CA GLU A 108 8.65 -21.33 -27.16
C GLU A 108 8.88 -19.96 -26.53
N LEU A 109 9.93 -19.82 -25.71
CA LEU A 109 10.22 -18.60 -24.97
C LEU A 109 11.34 -17.79 -25.63
N LYS A 110 11.16 -16.47 -25.74
CA LYS A 110 12.16 -15.48 -26.15
C LYS A 110 13.26 -15.32 -25.10
N LYS A 111 12.93 -15.55 -23.82
CA LYS A 111 13.85 -15.53 -22.68
C LYS A 111 13.43 -16.55 -21.62
N SER A 112 14.38 -17.02 -20.83
CA SER A 112 14.08 -17.94 -19.73
C SER A 112 13.14 -17.29 -18.70
N SER A 113 12.16 -18.05 -18.23
CA SER A 113 11.17 -17.62 -17.23
C SER A 113 10.76 -18.82 -16.37
N LYS A 114 10.73 -18.65 -15.06
CA LYS A 114 10.19 -19.66 -14.14
C LYS A 114 8.66 -19.55 -14.15
N ALA A 115 8.02 -20.43 -14.91
CA ALA A 115 6.57 -20.42 -15.06
C ALA A 115 5.87 -20.91 -13.77
N ASP A 116 4.72 -20.32 -13.46
CA ASP A 116 3.80 -20.80 -12.41
C ASP A 116 2.57 -21.42 -13.07
N LEU A 117 2.17 -22.62 -12.64
CA LEU A 117 1.11 -23.40 -13.27
C LEU A 117 0.07 -23.82 -12.23
N PHE A 118 -1.18 -23.47 -12.46
CA PHE A 118 -2.28 -23.82 -11.55
C PHE A 118 -3.60 -24.03 -12.27
N LYS A 119 -4.51 -24.77 -11.63
CA LYS A 119 -5.82 -25.12 -12.18
C LYS A 119 -6.89 -24.14 -11.67
N LEU A 120 -7.87 -23.83 -12.51
CA LEU A 120 -9.08 -23.12 -12.11
C LEU A 120 -10.31 -24.00 -12.38
N SER A 121 -11.18 -24.09 -11.38
CA SER A 121 -12.50 -24.71 -11.52
C SER A 121 -13.42 -23.90 -12.45
N PRO A 122 -14.51 -24.52 -12.94
CA PRO A 122 -15.54 -23.82 -13.70
C PRO A 122 -16.11 -22.63 -12.92
N THR A 123 -16.46 -21.55 -13.62
CA THR A 123 -17.10 -20.40 -12.99
C THR A 123 -18.53 -20.74 -12.56
N PRO A 124 -19.01 -20.23 -11.41
CA PRO A 124 -20.43 -20.29 -11.06
C PRO A 124 -21.29 -19.72 -12.21
N GLY A 125 -22.25 -20.49 -12.72
CA GLY A 125 -23.04 -20.12 -13.91
C GLY A 125 -22.55 -20.70 -15.25
N GLY A 126 -21.48 -21.51 -15.26
CA GLY A 126 -21.11 -22.36 -16.40
C GLY A 126 -20.46 -21.67 -17.61
N GLN A 127 -20.15 -20.37 -17.51
CA GLN A 127 -19.61 -19.60 -18.62
C GLN A 127 -18.20 -20.07 -19.06
N TYR A 128 -17.32 -20.36 -18.11
CA TYR A 128 -16.02 -20.98 -18.37
C TYR A 128 -15.95 -22.34 -17.68
N GLY A 129 -15.46 -23.33 -18.42
CA GLY A 129 -15.16 -24.65 -17.89
C GLY A 129 -13.87 -24.68 -17.07
N HIS A 130 -13.31 -25.88 -16.93
CA HIS A 130 -12.02 -26.07 -16.28
C HIS A 130 -10.92 -25.37 -17.07
N ARG A 131 -9.94 -24.80 -16.38
CA ARG A 131 -8.80 -24.11 -17.00
C ARG A 131 -7.48 -24.53 -16.38
N LEU A 132 -6.45 -24.63 -17.21
CA LEU A 132 -5.05 -24.65 -16.78
C LEU A 132 -4.44 -23.28 -17.11
N VAL A 133 -3.93 -22.59 -16.08
CA VAL A 133 -3.30 -21.27 -16.21
C VAL A 133 -1.81 -21.43 -16.06
N ILE A 134 -1.06 -20.72 -16.91
CA ILE A 134 0.40 -20.71 -16.94
C ILE A 134 0.86 -19.25 -16.97
N ASP A 135 1.51 -18.82 -15.90
CA ASP A 135 2.09 -17.48 -15.80
C ASP A 135 3.57 -17.52 -16.15
N PHE A 136 3.98 -16.67 -17.08
CA PHE A 136 5.37 -16.45 -17.44
C PHE A 136 5.81 -15.05 -16.98
N PRO A 137 6.38 -14.92 -15.78
CA PRO A 137 6.97 -13.66 -15.32
C PRO A 137 7.99 -13.14 -16.32
N HIS A 138 8.01 -11.83 -16.56
CA HIS A 138 8.99 -11.21 -17.46
C HIS A 138 10.40 -11.15 -16.87
N GLY A 139 10.64 -11.83 -15.73
CA GLY A 139 11.71 -11.52 -14.80
C GLY A 139 11.41 -10.20 -14.09
N ALA A 140 12.05 -9.94 -12.95
CA ALA A 140 12.09 -8.58 -12.45
C ALA A 140 12.52 -7.70 -13.62
N THR A 141 11.71 -6.68 -13.93
CA THR A 141 12.33 -5.46 -14.40
C THR A 141 13.24 -5.05 -13.25
N SER A 142 14.49 -5.51 -13.31
CA SER A 142 15.57 -4.57 -13.16
C SER A 142 15.17 -3.43 -14.10
N LYS A 143 14.45 -2.45 -13.56
CA LYS A 143 14.75 -1.06 -13.89
C LYS A 143 16.25 -1.07 -13.84
N GLY A 144 16.87 -1.04 -15.02
CA GLY A 144 18.31 -1.08 -15.13
C GLY A 144 18.82 -0.11 -14.08
N THR A 145 19.45 -0.66 -13.06
CA THR A 145 20.56 0.03 -12.46
C THR A 145 21.52 0.09 -13.62
N THR A 146 21.38 1.13 -14.45
CA THR A 146 22.49 1.62 -15.23
C THR A 146 23.56 1.84 -14.20
N THR A 147 24.48 0.87 -14.13
CA THR A 147 25.82 1.01 -13.61
C THR A 147 26.52 2.06 -14.49
N SER A 148 26.02 3.29 -14.41
CA SER A 148 26.79 4.47 -14.67
C SER A 148 27.81 4.51 -13.55
N LYS A 149 29.03 4.13 -13.92
CA LYS A 149 30.28 4.42 -13.22
C LYS A 149 30.14 5.82 -12.56
N PRO A 150 30.51 6.01 -11.28
CA PRO A 150 30.28 7.27 -10.59
C PRO A 150 31.14 8.36 -11.23
N SER A 151 30.57 9.12 -12.16
CA SER A 151 31.10 10.42 -12.54
C SER A 151 30.86 11.35 -11.37
N LYS A 152 31.95 11.95 -10.86
CA LYS A 152 31.95 12.96 -9.80
C LYS A 152 30.78 13.96 -10.00
N PRO A 153 30.01 14.29 -8.95
CA PRO A 153 28.98 15.30 -9.08
C PRO A 153 29.65 16.66 -9.31
N THR A 154 29.55 17.18 -10.53
CA THR A 154 29.79 18.60 -10.80
C THR A 154 28.66 19.38 -10.15
N VAL A 155 29.01 20.17 -9.14
CA VAL A 155 28.09 21.04 -8.42
C VAL A 155 27.63 22.16 -9.35
N ASN A 156 26.46 22.02 -9.94
CA ASN A 156 25.74 23.19 -10.45
C ASN A 156 25.21 23.98 -9.26
N LYS A 157 25.91 25.08 -8.97
CA LYS A 157 25.47 26.13 -8.03
C LYS A 157 24.20 26.78 -8.58
N ASN A 158 23.04 26.40 -8.06
CA ASN A 158 21.81 27.21 -8.04
C ASN A 158 20.80 26.59 -7.05
N ILE A 159 20.97 26.85 -5.75
CA ILE A 159 20.11 26.34 -4.66
C ILE A 159 18.93 27.30 -4.40
N ASN A 160 18.35 27.88 -5.46
CA ASN A 160 17.09 28.62 -5.40
C ASN A 160 16.04 27.97 -6.30
N GLN A 161 15.83 26.66 -6.17
CA GLN A 161 14.71 25.96 -6.81
C GLN A 161 13.95 25.12 -5.79
N VAL A 162 12.80 25.67 -5.39
CA VAL A 162 11.53 25.00 -5.04
C VAL A 162 11.66 23.75 -4.15
N LYS A 163 11.32 23.89 -2.85
CA LYS A 163 10.82 22.76 -2.05
C LYS A 163 9.62 22.18 -2.80
N ARG A 164 9.81 21.10 -3.58
CA ARG A 164 8.70 20.37 -4.19
C ARG A 164 7.85 19.81 -3.05
N GLN A 165 6.66 20.38 -2.89
CA GLN A 165 5.56 19.74 -2.16
C GLN A 165 5.42 18.34 -2.75
N LYS A 166 5.50 17.28 -1.93
CA LYS A 166 5.30 15.91 -2.42
C LYS A 166 3.85 15.82 -2.92
N ASP A 167 3.66 15.37 -4.16
CA ASP A 167 2.33 15.13 -4.72
C ASP A 167 1.63 14.00 -3.95
N ILE A 168 0.32 14.12 -3.76
CA ILE A 168 -0.53 13.05 -3.23
C ILE A 168 -0.69 11.99 -4.31
N LEU A 169 -0.04 10.85 -4.15
CA LEU A 169 -0.30 9.69 -4.99
C LEU A 169 -1.58 8.94 -4.57
N ILE A 170 -2.47 8.71 -5.52
CA ILE A 170 -3.67 7.87 -5.39
C ILE A 170 -3.55 6.70 -6.35
N VAL A 171 -3.69 5.48 -5.83
CA VAL A 171 -3.77 4.29 -6.69
C VAL A 171 -5.22 3.97 -7.01
N ILE A 172 -5.51 3.84 -8.31
CA ILE A 172 -6.82 3.48 -8.83
C ILE A 172 -6.75 2.05 -9.36
N ASP A 173 -7.67 1.21 -8.93
CA ASP A 173 -7.70 -0.19 -9.30
C ASP A 173 -8.94 -0.51 -10.14
N PRO A 174 -8.81 -0.60 -11.48
CA PRO A 174 -9.91 -1.09 -12.30
C PRO A 174 -10.10 -2.59 -12.06
N GLY A 175 -11.24 -2.97 -11.48
CA GLY A 175 -11.57 -4.37 -11.16
C GLY A 175 -11.43 -5.29 -12.38
N HIS A 176 -11.09 -6.56 -12.12
CA HIS A 176 -10.96 -7.62 -13.14
C HIS A 176 -9.88 -7.34 -14.20
N GLY A 177 -9.99 -7.91 -15.40
CA GLY A 177 -9.10 -7.70 -16.54
C GLY A 177 -8.53 -9.00 -17.12
N GLY A 178 -8.20 -8.99 -18.42
CA GLY A 178 -7.69 -10.14 -19.13
C GLY A 178 -8.70 -11.28 -19.17
N GLU A 179 -8.31 -12.45 -18.67
CA GLU A 179 -9.18 -13.63 -18.59
C GLU A 179 -10.31 -13.54 -17.57
N ASP A 180 -10.23 -12.61 -16.62
CA ASP A 180 -11.28 -12.34 -15.65
C ASP A 180 -12.19 -11.24 -16.23
N PRO A 181 -13.37 -11.58 -16.76
CA PRO A 181 -14.29 -10.59 -17.30
C PRO A 181 -14.99 -9.76 -16.21
N GLY A 182 -14.95 -10.22 -14.95
CA GLY A 182 -15.90 -9.83 -13.92
C GLY A 182 -17.32 -10.25 -14.26
N SER A 183 -18.27 -9.56 -13.66
CA SER A 183 -19.70 -9.76 -13.90
C SER A 183 -20.10 -9.39 -15.33
N ILE A 184 -21.18 -10.02 -15.81
CA ILE A 184 -21.61 -9.93 -17.21
C ILE A 184 -23.06 -9.50 -17.27
N GLY A 185 -23.28 -8.40 -17.99
CA GLY A 185 -24.62 -7.85 -18.16
C GLY A 185 -25.47 -8.67 -19.14
N PRO A 186 -26.79 -8.45 -19.13
CA PRO A 186 -27.73 -9.17 -19.99
C PRO A 186 -27.47 -8.98 -21.48
N SER A 187 -26.84 -7.88 -21.91
CA SER A 187 -26.40 -7.67 -23.30
C SER A 187 -24.98 -8.21 -23.60
N ARG A 188 -24.45 -9.09 -22.75
CA ARG A 188 -23.08 -9.65 -22.80
C ARG A 188 -21.96 -8.61 -22.73
N LYS A 189 -22.19 -7.50 -22.04
CA LYS A 189 -21.11 -6.55 -21.72
C LYS A 189 -20.37 -7.00 -20.47
N TYR A 190 -19.06 -6.83 -20.49
CA TYR A 190 -18.17 -7.27 -19.40
C TYR A 190 -17.85 -6.14 -18.43
N GLU A 191 -17.95 -6.40 -17.14
CA GLU A 191 -17.59 -5.48 -16.06
C GLU A 191 -16.19 -4.89 -16.25
N LYS A 192 -15.19 -5.73 -16.58
CA LYS A 192 -13.79 -5.28 -16.78
C LYS A 192 -13.62 -4.09 -17.75
N ASN A 193 -14.55 -3.94 -18.71
CA ASN A 193 -14.53 -2.85 -19.68
C ASN A 193 -15.13 -1.57 -19.08
N ALA A 194 -16.24 -1.69 -18.34
CA ALA A 194 -16.85 -0.59 -17.62
C ALA A 194 -15.86 -0.04 -16.58
N THR A 195 -15.27 -0.91 -15.74
CA THR A 195 -14.33 -0.52 -14.68
C THR A 195 -13.09 0.18 -15.24
N LEU A 196 -12.50 -0.34 -16.33
CA LEU A 196 -11.34 0.28 -16.98
C LEU A 196 -11.68 1.67 -17.53
N SER A 197 -12.82 1.80 -18.22
CA SER A 197 -13.22 3.07 -18.83
C SER A 197 -13.53 4.16 -17.79
N ILE A 198 -14.25 3.82 -16.72
CA ILE A 198 -14.55 4.72 -15.60
C ILE A 198 -13.25 5.09 -14.85
N SER A 199 -12.38 4.13 -14.59
CA SER A 199 -11.12 4.36 -13.88
C SER A 199 -10.18 5.28 -14.65
N ARG A 200 -10.11 5.18 -15.99
CA ARG A 200 -9.33 6.11 -16.82
C ARG A 200 -9.86 7.55 -16.72
N LYS A 201 -11.18 7.73 -16.71
CA LYS A 201 -11.82 9.05 -16.52
C LYS A 201 -11.51 9.62 -15.14
N LEU A 202 -11.64 8.79 -14.09
CA LEU A 202 -11.28 9.18 -12.73
C LEU A 202 -9.80 9.56 -12.61
N ALA A 203 -8.90 8.76 -13.18
CA ALA A 203 -7.46 9.04 -13.19
C ALA A 203 -7.14 10.37 -13.88
N ALA A 204 -7.73 10.62 -15.06
CA ALA A 204 -7.54 11.86 -15.79
C ALA A 204 -8.03 13.08 -14.99
N GLN A 205 -9.21 12.99 -14.37
CA GLN A 205 -9.78 14.07 -13.57
C GLN A 205 -8.99 14.34 -12.29
N LEU A 206 -8.48 13.31 -11.61
CA LEU A 206 -7.62 13.47 -10.43
C LEU A 206 -6.24 14.01 -10.79
N ASN A 207 -5.63 13.57 -11.89
CA ASN A 207 -4.35 14.12 -12.38
C ASN A 207 -4.45 15.60 -12.79
N ALA A 208 -5.66 16.06 -13.14
CA ALA A 208 -5.89 17.48 -13.44
C ALA A 208 -5.96 18.35 -12.18
N VAL A 209 -6.05 17.76 -10.99
CA VAL A 209 -6.03 18.49 -9.71
C VAL A 209 -4.58 18.73 -9.28
N PRO A 210 -4.14 19.99 -9.09
CA PRO A 210 -2.78 20.29 -8.65
C PRO A 210 -2.43 19.61 -7.33
N GLY A 211 -1.24 19.00 -7.28
CA GLY A 211 -0.77 18.26 -6.11
C GLY A 211 -1.36 16.85 -5.98
N ILE A 212 -2.14 16.35 -6.95
CA ILE A 212 -2.58 14.95 -7.00
C ILE A 212 -1.93 14.26 -8.21
N LYS A 213 -1.42 13.06 -7.96
CA LYS A 213 -0.98 12.12 -9.00
C LYS A 213 -1.74 10.82 -8.85
N THR A 214 -1.99 10.15 -9.97
CA THR A 214 -2.62 8.84 -9.97
C THR A 214 -1.73 7.78 -10.60
N ARG A 215 -1.89 6.55 -10.13
CA ARG A 215 -1.34 5.35 -10.76
C ARG A 215 -2.43 4.29 -10.84
N MET A 216 -2.58 3.66 -12.00
CA MET A 216 -3.55 2.57 -12.17
C MET A 216 -2.88 1.21 -11.94
N THR A 217 -3.59 0.25 -11.32
CA THR A 217 -3.09 -1.14 -11.19
C THR A 217 -3.02 -1.83 -12.55
N ARG A 218 -3.97 -1.51 -13.44
CA ARG A 218 -3.93 -1.82 -14.86
C ARG A 218 -4.37 -0.64 -15.71
N ASN A 219 -3.73 -0.44 -16.85
CA ASN A 219 -4.11 0.59 -17.82
C ASN A 219 -4.65 0.01 -19.14
N ALA A 220 -4.69 -1.31 -19.29
CA ALA A 220 -5.21 -2.03 -20.44
C ALA A 220 -5.97 -3.29 -20.00
N ASP A 221 -6.39 -4.12 -20.95
CA ASP A 221 -7.13 -5.36 -20.69
C ASP A 221 -6.18 -6.54 -20.41
N TYR A 222 -5.56 -6.52 -19.23
CA TYR A 222 -4.78 -7.63 -18.70
C TYR A 222 -5.18 -7.92 -17.25
N PHE A 223 -4.99 -9.17 -16.83
CA PHE A 223 -5.28 -9.61 -15.48
C PHE A 223 -4.23 -9.06 -14.50
N VAL A 224 -4.67 -8.72 -13.29
CA VAL A 224 -3.77 -8.39 -12.17
C VAL A 224 -4.26 -9.14 -10.94
N ASN A 225 -3.38 -9.92 -10.32
CA ASN A 225 -3.70 -10.66 -9.09
C ASN A 225 -4.09 -9.70 -7.95
N LEU A 226 -5.06 -10.11 -7.11
CA LEU A 226 -5.56 -9.29 -5.99
C LEU A 226 -4.45 -8.83 -5.02
N ASN A 227 -3.49 -9.71 -4.70
CA ASN A 227 -2.37 -9.33 -3.84
C ASN A 227 -1.43 -8.33 -4.54
N ARG A 228 -1.21 -8.50 -5.86
CA ARG A 228 -0.40 -7.57 -6.65
C ARG A 228 -1.02 -6.17 -6.71
N ARG A 229 -2.35 -6.07 -6.81
CA ARG A 229 -3.07 -4.77 -6.77
C ARG A 229 -2.75 -3.99 -5.50
N VAL A 230 -2.78 -4.65 -4.35
CA VAL A 230 -2.42 -4.05 -3.04
C VAL A 230 -0.92 -3.74 -2.95
N ALA A 231 -0.07 -4.63 -3.47
CA ALA A 231 1.38 -4.42 -3.50
C ALA A 231 1.76 -3.18 -4.32
N ILE A 232 1.14 -2.96 -5.49
CA ILE A 232 1.34 -1.75 -6.32
C ILE A 232 1.07 -0.49 -5.49
N ALA A 233 0.03 -0.47 -4.68
CA ALA A 233 -0.27 0.67 -3.81
C ALA A 233 0.82 0.91 -2.76
N ARG A 234 1.29 -0.16 -2.11
CA ARG A 234 2.33 -0.10 -1.07
C ARG A 234 3.68 0.30 -1.62
N GLU A 235 4.12 -0.35 -2.71
CA GLU A 235 5.42 -0.10 -3.37
C GLU A 235 5.57 1.34 -3.89
N ASN A 236 4.44 1.99 -4.19
CA ASN A 236 4.45 3.38 -4.67
C ASN A 236 4.15 4.39 -3.54
N GLU A 237 4.08 3.96 -2.28
CA GLU A 237 3.75 4.83 -1.13
C GLU A 237 2.44 5.61 -1.37
N ALA A 238 1.41 4.92 -1.90
CA ALA A 238 0.14 5.57 -2.19
C ALA A 238 -0.55 6.06 -0.91
N HIS A 239 -1.16 7.24 -0.99
CA HIS A 239 -1.89 7.83 0.13
C HIS A 239 -3.33 7.34 0.20
N LEU A 240 -3.91 6.96 -0.94
CA LEU A 240 -5.25 6.39 -1.06
C LEU A 240 -5.26 5.27 -2.09
N PHE A 241 -6.13 4.29 -1.87
CA PHE A 241 -6.43 3.22 -2.81
C PHE A 241 -7.92 3.17 -3.12
N ILE A 242 -8.29 3.27 -4.40
CA ILE A 242 -9.69 3.30 -4.86
C ILE A 242 -9.86 2.20 -5.91
N SER A 243 -10.56 1.14 -5.55
CA SER A 243 -10.95 0.08 -6.49
C SER A 243 -12.32 0.38 -7.10
N ILE A 244 -12.46 0.22 -8.42
CA ILE A 244 -13.68 0.51 -9.18
C ILE A 244 -14.25 -0.80 -9.72
N HIS A 245 -15.52 -1.06 -9.39
CA HIS A 245 -16.27 -2.26 -9.77
C HIS A 245 -17.66 -1.93 -10.29
N ALA A 246 -18.29 -2.91 -10.93
CA ALA A 246 -19.68 -2.88 -11.36
C ALA A 246 -20.28 -4.30 -11.31
N ASP A 247 -20.33 -4.85 -10.11
CA ASP A 247 -20.67 -6.25 -9.82
C ASP A 247 -22.10 -6.63 -10.26
N ALA A 248 -22.54 -7.85 -9.99
CA ALA A 248 -23.87 -8.36 -10.32
C ALA A 248 -24.54 -9.02 -9.12
N PHE A 249 -25.87 -9.00 -9.15
CA PHE A 249 -26.70 -9.90 -8.36
C PHE A 249 -27.21 -11.06 -9.22
N THR A 250 -27.65 -12.13 -8.55
CA THR A 250 -28.33 -13.26 -9.21
C THR A 250 -29.63 -12.86 -9.89
N THR A 251 -30.27 -11.79 -9.41
CA THR A 251 -31.48 -11.22 -9.97
C THR A 251 -31.20 -9.85 -10.60
N PRO A 252 -31.95 -9.43 -11.65
CA PRO A 252 -31.68 -8.18 -12.37
C PRO A 252 -32.23 -6.92 -11.67
N GLN A 253 -32.99 -7.05 -10.58
CA GLN A 253 -33.67 -5.93 -9.93
C GLN A 253 -32.74 -4.99 -9.12
N PRO A 254 -31.74 -5.48 -8.36
CA PRO A 254 -30.84 -4.60 -7.61
C PRO A 254 -30.11 -3.61 -8.52
N ARG A 255 -30.06 -2.34 -8.14
CA ARG A 255 -29.42 -1.26 -8.91
C ARG A 255 -28.92 -0.13 -8.03
N GLY A 256 -28.03 0.70 -8.58
CA GLY A 256 -27.41 1.83 -7.92
C GLY A 256 -26.04 1.49 -7.33
N GLY A 257 -25.26 2.54 -7.07
CA GLY A 257 -23.90 2.40 -6.55
C GLY A 257 -23.84 2.14 -5.04
N SER A 258 -22.73 1.56 -4.61
CA SER A 258 -22.40 1.28 -3.21
C SER A 258 -20.90 1.46 -2.98
N VAL A 259 -20.48 1.69 -1.74
CA VAL A 259 -19.05 1.78 -1.40
C VAL A 259 -18.74 0.86 -0.24
N PHE A 260 -17.67 0.09 -0.40
CA PHE A 260 -17.24 -0.95 0.49
C PHE A 260 -15.92 -0.60 1.16
N VAL A 261 -15.79 -1.00 2.42
CA VAL A 261 -14.60 -0.80 3.26
C VAL A 261 -14.24 -2.09 3.98
N LEU A 262 -12.98 -2.24 4.40
CA LEU A 262 -12.51 -3.43 5.08
C LEU A 262 -13.21 -3.59 6.45
N ASN A 263 -13.71 -4.78 6.78
CA ASN A 263 -14.25 -5.08 8.10
C ASN A 263 -13.16 -5.47 9.12
N THR A 264 -13.45 -5.28 10.41
CA THR A 264 -12.51 -5.52 11.51
C THR A 264 -12.10 -6.99 11.63
N ARG A 265 -13.03 -7.94 11.45
CA ARG A 265 -12.71 -9.38 11.54
C ARG A 265 -11.67 -9.79 10.50
N ARG A 266 -11.78 -9.28 9.28
CA ARG A 266 -10.81 -9.54 8.21
C ARG A 266 -9.48 -8.86 8.50
N ALA A 267 -9.48 -7.62 8.99
CA ALA A 267 -8.26 -6.94 9.41
C ALA A 267 -7.48 -7.78 10.44
N ASN A 268 -8.14 -8.26 11.50
CA ASN A 268 -7.53 -9.11 12.54
C ASN A 268 -6.94 -10.41 11.95
N THR A 269 -7.60 -10.98 10.95
CA THR A 269 -7.10 -12.17 10.25
C THR A 269 -5.85 -11.85 9.43
N GLU A 270 -5.80 -10.69 8.78
CA GLU A 270 -4.57 -10.25 8.09
C GLU A 270 -3.45 -10.00 9.10
N ILE A 271 -3.68 -9.25 10.17
CA ILE A 271 -2.68 -9.02 11.23
C ILE A 271 -2.03 -10.34 11.68
N SER A 272 -2.85 -11.35 11.99
CA SER A 272 -2.37 -12.68 12.39
C SER A 272 -1.48 -13.32 11.30
N ARG A 273 -1.91 -13.32 10.04
CA ARG A 273 -1.12 -13.87 8.92
C ARG A 273 0.20 -13.15 8.70
N TRP A 274 0.25 -11.84 8.93
CA TRP A 274 1.47 -11.04 8.78
C TRP A 274 2.44 -11.30 9.92
N ILE A 275 1.93 -11.50 11.14
CA ILE A 275 2.74 -11.87 12.30
C ILE A 275 3.36 -13.26 12.16
N GLU A 276 2.60 -14.21 11.61
CA GLU A 276 3.06 -15.60 11.42
C GLU A 276 4.11 -15.73 10.29
N ASN A 277 4.03 -14.89 9.26
CA ASN A 277 4.94 -14.95 8.10
C ASN A 277 6.09 -13.94 8.24
N LYS A 278 7.24 -14.38 8.77
CA LYS A 278 8.45 -13.55 8.94
C LYS A 278 8.89 -12.83 7.65
N GLU A 279 8.73 -13.45 6.48
CA GLU A 279 9.05 -12.85 5.18
C GLU A 279 8.16 -11.64 4.85
N LYS A 280 6.87 -11.70 5.19
CA LYS A 280 5.91 -10.59 4.98
C LYS A 280 6.15 -9.43 5.95
N GLN A 281 6.67 -9.70 7.15
CA GLN A 281 7.05 -8.64 8.09
C GLN A 281 8.18 -7.77 7.53
N SER A 282 9.19 -8.38 6.91
CA SER A 282 10.29 -7.65 6.28
C SER A 282 9.80 -6.73 5.15
N GLU A 283 8.84 -7.20 4.36
CA GLU A 283 8.22 -6.43 3.27
C GLU A 283 7.38 -5.24 3.77
N LEU A 284 6.80 -5.32 4.97
CA LEU A 284 6.04 -4.22 5.57
C LEU A 284 6.94 -3.09 6.10
N LEU A 285 8.10 -3.47 6.64
CA LEU A 285 9.01 -2.56 7.34
C LEU A 285 10.05 -1.90 6.42
N GLY A 286 10.16 -2.36 5.17
CA GLY A 286 11.03 -1.82 4.14
C GLY A 286 10.52 -0.51 3.54
N GLY A 287 11.21 0.60 3.84
CA GLY A 287 11.04 1.89 3.16
C GLY A 287 11.21 3.09 4.10
N SER A 288 10.70 2.99 5.33
CA SER A 288 10.81 4.04 6.35
C SER A 288 10.58 3.54 7.79
N GLY A 289 10.07 2.32 7.99
CA GLY A 289 9.93 1.65 9.29
C GLY A 289 11.23 1.02 9.83
N ALA A 290 12.23 0.78 8.97
CA ALA A 290 13.54 0.25 9.34
C ALA A 290 14.32 1.14 10.35
N ALA A 291 13.87 2.38 10.60
CA ALA A 291 14.45 3.24 11.62
C ALA A 291 14.06 2.85 13.07
N PHE A 292 13.05 1.98 13.24
CA PHE A 292 12.61 1.49 14.55
C PHE A 292 13.05 0.06 14.87
N THR A 293 13.68 -0.64 13.93
CA THR A 293 13.89 -2.11 13.99
C THR A 293 15.25 -2.54 14.54
N GLY A 294 15.89 -1.71 15.35
CA GLY A 294 17.13 -2.12 16.02
C GLY A 294 16.92 -3.26 17.03
N ASN A 295 15.72 -3.38 17.63
CA ASN A 295 15.43 -4.35 18.71
C ASN A 295 13.91 -4.52 18.94
N ILE A 296 13.12 -4.98 17.97
CA ILE A 296 11.73 -5.38 18.24
C ILE A 296 11.40 -6.69 17.52
N ASP A 297 11.98 -7.79 18.03
CA ASP A 297 11.50 -9.15 17.80
C ASP A 297 10.23 -9.47 18.62
N ASP A 298 9.63 -8.48 19.29
CA ASP A 298 8.43 -8.66 20.09
C ASP A 298 7.17 -8.69 19.22
N LYS A 299 6.62 -9.90 19.07
CA LYS A 299 5.35 -10.22 18.41
C LYS A 299 4.22 -9.28 18.85
N ASN A 300 4.15 -8.91 20.14
CA ASN A 300 3.06 -8.11 20.69
C ASN A 300 3.15 -6.63 20.27
N VAL A 301 4.37 -6.09 20.15
CA VAL A 301 4.60 -4.71 19.71
C VAL A 301 4.28 -4.57 18.23
N ASN A 302 4.72 -5.52 17.40
CA ASN A 302 4.42 -5.54 15.97
C ASN A 302 2.91 -5.71 15.71
N GLN A 303 2.24 -6.56 16.50
CA GLN A 303 0.78 -6.69 16.46
C GLN A 303 0.07 -5.39 16.80
N THR A 304 0.45 -4.73 17.90
CA THR A 304 -0.16 -3.47 18.33
C THR A 304 0.02 -2.37 17.29
N LEU A 305 1.20 -2.27 16.68
CA LEU A 305 1.46 -1.29 15.61
C LEU A 305 0.58 -1.56 14.39
N LEU A 306 0.50 -2.82 13.96
CA LEU A 306 -0.36 -3.25 12.86
C LEU A 306 -1.85 -2.99 13.14
N ASP A 307 -2.32 -3.28 14.35
CA ASP A 307 -3.67 -3.00 14.81
C ASP A 307 -4.01 -1.51 14.73
N LEU A 308 -3.07 -0.65 15.18
CA LEU A 308 -3.21 0.80 15.10
C LEU A 308 -3.26 1.30 13.65
N GLN A 309 -2.39 0.76 12.78
CA GLN A 309 -2.37 1.11 11.36
C GLN A 309 -3.68 0.70 10.67
N PHE A 310 -4.12 -0.55 10.83
CA PHE A 310 -5.39 -1.02 10.27
C PHE A 310 -6.57 -0.20 10.80
N SER A 311 -6.62 0.08 12.10
CA SER A 311 -7.69 0.88 12.70
C SER A 311 -7.73 2.30 12.12
N HIS A 312 -6.57 2.91 11.91
CA HIS A 312 -6.46 4.21 11.25
C HIS A 312 -6.92 4.14 9.79
N SER A 313 -6.38 3.20 9.00
CA SER A 313 -6.72 2.99 7.60
C SER A 313 -8.22 2.72 7.40
N GLN A 314 -8.84 1.89 8.24
CA GLN A 314 -10.28 1.62 8.21
C GLN A 314 -11.12 2.86 8.52
N LYS A 315 -10.73 3.64 9.54
CA LYS A 315 -11.42 4.88 9.91
C LYS A 315 -11.37 5.91 8.77
N GLU A 316 -10.19 6.08 8.16
CA GLU A 316 -10.01 7.00 7.03
C GLU A 316 -10.72 6.52 5.77
N GLY A 317 -10.67 5.20 5.49
CA GLY A 317 -11.43 4.57 4.41
C GLY A 317 -12.95 4.77 4.57
N TYR A 318 -13.48 4.65 5.80
CA TYR A 318 -14.90 4.89 6.08
C TYR A 318 -15.32 6.35 5.85
N LYS A 319 -14.49 7.32 6.27
CA LYS A 319 -14.73 8.75 6.00
C LYS A 319 -14.72 9.05 4.48
N LEU A 320 -13.74 8.51 3.76
CA LEU A 320 -13.66 8.65 2.31
C LEU A 320 -14.90 8.03 1.64
N ALA A 321 -15.27 6.81 2.01
CA ALA A 321 -16.44 6.10 1.49
C ALA A 321 -17.74 6.88 1.71
N THR A 322 -17.93 7.45 2.91
CA THR A 322 -19.09 8.30 3.23
C THR A 322 -19.12 9.54 2.33
N THR A 323 -17.97 10.15 2.08
CA THR A 323 -17.86 11.32 1.20
C THR A 323 -18.16 10.95 -0.26
N ILE A 324 -17.67 9.79 -0.72
CA ILE A 324 -17.94 9.26 -2.06
C ILE A 324 -19.44 9.01 -2.24
N LEU A 325 -20.10 8.31 -1.32
CA LEU A 325 -21.55 8.06 -1.37
C LEU A 325 -22.34 9.38 -1.41
N SER A 326 -21.95 10.37 -0.60
CA SER A 326 -22.61 11.68 -0.59
C SER A 326 -22.55 12.42 -1.94
N GLU A 327 -21.42 12.37 -2.66
CA GLU A 327 -21.33 13.01 -3.98
C GLU A 327 -21.92 12.12 -5.10
N MET A 328 -21.78 10.79 -5.02
CA MET A 328 -22.37 9.85 -5.99
C MET A 328 -23.90 9.88 -5.96
N GLY A 329 -24.50 9.96 -4.77
CA GLY A 329 -25.96 10.03 -4.61
C GLY A 329 -26.61 11.27 -5.24
N LYS A 330 -25.82 12.28 -5.62
CA LYS A 330 -26.31 13.46 -6.36
C LYS A 330 -26.43 13.24 -7.86
N VAL A 331 -25.79 12.20 -8.39
CA VAL A 331 -25.67 11.95 -9.84
C VAL A 331 -26.14 10.56 -10.28
N ALA A 332 -26.26 9.63 -9.34
CA ALA A 332 -26.69 8.26 -9.56
C ALA A 332 -27.52 7.75 -8.37
N LYS A 333 -28.35 6.73 -8.61
CA LYS A 333 -29.03 6.02 -7.52
C LYS A 333 -28.00 5.29 -6.67
N LEU A 334 -28.21 5.26 -5.36
CA LEU A 334 -27.43 4.43 -4.44
C LEU A 334 -28.23 3.19 -4.09
N HIS A 335 -27.56 2.04 -4.05
CA HIS A 335 -28.12 0.82 -3.46
C HIS A 335 -28.03 0.89 -1.94
N ASN A 336 -26.90 1.39 -1.41
CA ASN A 336 -26.72 1.66 0.01
C ASN A 336 -26.27 3.11 0.22
N SER A 337 -26.94 3.82 1.13
CA SER A 337 -26.58 5.20 1.50
C SER A 337 -25.44 5.29 2.53
N LYS A 338 -25.00 4.14 3.07
CA LYS A 338 -23.91 4.03 4.05
C LYS A 338 -22.84 3.06 3.55
N PRO A 339 -21.56 3.24 3.93
CA PRO A 339 -20.50 2.30 3.59
C PRO A 339 -20.79 0.88 4.11
N ILE A 340 -20.40 -0.13 3.34
CA ILE A 340 -20.59 -1.55 3.67
C ILE A 340 -19.25 -2.14 4.12
N ASN A 341 -19.23 -2.73 5.32
CA ASN A 341 -18.05 -3.44 5.84
C ASN A 341 -17.94 -4.84 5.21
N THR A 342 -16.82 -5.16 4.58
CA THR A 342 -16.62 -6.42 3.84
C THR A 342 -15.21 -7.01 4.00
N SER A 343 -15.01 -8.25 3.54
CA SER A 343 -13.76 -9.02 3.66
C SER A 343 -12.94 -9.07 2.36
N LEU A 344 -13.16 -8.11 1.45
CA LEU A 344 -12.57 -8.09 0.10
C LEU A 344 -11.04 -7.98 0.13
N ALA A 345 -10.40 -8.67 -0.82
CA ALA A 345 -8.94 -8.80 -0.86
C ALA A 345 -8.19 -7.50 -1.16
N VAL A 346 -8.75 -6.70 -2.06
CA VAL A 346 -8.16 -5.42 -2.48
C VAL A 346 -8.16 -4.36 -1.38
N LEU A 347 -8.90 -4.55 -0.28
CA LEU A 347 -9.03 -3.59 0.82
C LEU A 347 -8.06 -3.85 1.99
N ARG A 348 -7.12 -4.79 1.84
CA ARG A 348 -6.32 -5.34 2.95
C ARG A 348 -5.02 -4.59 3.26
N SER A 349 -4.92 -3.32 2.86
CA SER A 349 -3.70 -2.53 3.14
C SER A 349 -3.73 -1.96 4.57
N PRO A 350 -2.74 -2.27 5.44
CA PRO A 350 -2.69 -1.77 6.81
C PRO A 350 -2.54 -0.25 6.89
N GLN A 351 -1.72 0.33 6.01
CA GLN A 351 -1.33 1.74 6.10
C GLN A 351 -2.02 2.66 5.08
N ILE A 352 -2.74 2.09 4.11
CA ILE A 352 -3.35 2.85 3.00
C ILE A 352 -4.88 2.78 3.12
N PRO A 353 -5.55 3.91 3.39
CA PRO A 353 -7.01 3.97 3.35
C PRO A 353 -7.52 3.49 1.99
N SER A 354 -8.32 2.42 2.04
CA SER A 354 -8.76 1.67 0.85
C SER A 354 -10.28 1.61 0.78
N VAL A 355 -10.83 1.91 -0.40
CA VAL A 355 -12.27 1.80 -0.69
C VAL A 355 -12.49 1.03 -1.98
N LEU A 356 -13.60 0.30 -2.06
CA LEU A 356 -14.09 -0.26 -3.31
C LEU A 356 -15.42 0.40 -3.65
N VAL A 357 -15.52 0.97 -4.85
CA VAL A 357 -16.68 1.70 -5.35
C VAL A 357 -17.39 0.82 -6.37
N GLU A 358 -18.54 0.30 -5.98
CA GLU A 358 -19.50 -0.27 -6.92
C GLU A 358 -20.23 0.87 -7.62
N THR A 359 -19.98 1.01 -8.90
CA THR A 359 -20.51 2.11 -9.71
C THR A 359 -21.97 1.92 -10.11
N GLY A 360 -22.44 0.68 -10.05
CA GLY A 360 -23.79 0.20 -10.36
C GLY A 360 -23.72 -1.31 -10.61
N PHE A 361 -24.86 -2.02 -10.59
CA PHE A 361 -24.85 -3.46 -10.81
C PHE A 361 -25.11 -3.83 -12.26
N ILE A 362 -24.14 -4.44 -12.93
CA ILE A 362 -24.22 -4.74 -14.37
C ILE A 362 -25.32 -5.75 -14.72
N SER A 363 -25.80 -6.55 -13.74
CA SER A 363 -26.96 -7.44 -13.92
C SER A 363 -28.27 -6.69 -14.18
N ASN A 364 -28.37 -5.43 -13.78
CA ASN A 364 -29.55 -4.60 -14.04
C ASN A 364 -29.49 -3.98 -15.45
N PRO A 365 -30.48 -4.20 -16.34
CA PRO A 365 -30.44 -3.68 -17.72
C PRO A 365 -30.36 -2.15 -17.84
N THR A 366 -30.84 -1.40 -16.84
CA THR A 366 -30.75 0.07 -16.83
C THR A 366 -29.34 0.50 -16.45
N GLU A 367 -28.77 -0.11 -15.41
CA GLU A 367 -27.39 0.16 -14.99
C GLU A 367 -26.38 -0.28 -16.07
N GLU A 368 -26.58 -1.43 -16.74
CA GLU A 368 -25.73 -1.86 -17.86
C GLU A 368 -25.69 -0.80 -18.98
N LYS A 369 -26.82 -0.15 -19.29
CA LYS A 369 -26.85 0.95 -20.28
C LYS A 369 -26.06 2.15 -19.76
N LEU A 370 -26.26 2.54 -18.50
CA LEU A 370 -25.60 3.69 -17.87
C LEU A 370 -24.08 3.50 -17.73
N LEU A 371 -23.63 2.32 -17.29
CA LEU A 371 -22.22 1.96 -17.09
C LEU A 371 -21.39 2.06 -18.37
N PHE A 372 -22.03 1.97 -19.54
CA PHE A 372 -21.37 2.10 -20.85
C PHE A 372 -21.69 3.43 -21.56
N GLN A 373 -22.47 4.31 -20.93
CA GLN A 373 -22.76 5.64 -21.44
C GLN A 373 -21.68 6.62 -20.99
N ARG A 374 -20.92 7.19 -21.94
CA ARG A 374 -19.80 8.11 -21.66
C ARG A 374 -20.17 9.23 -20.69
N SER A 375 -21.33 9.88 -20.89
CA SER A 375 -21.80 10.99 -20.05
C SER A 375 -22.08 10.57 -18.60
N HIS A 376 -22.59 9.35 -18.38
CA HIS A 376 -22.81 8.81 -17.04
C HIS A 376 -21.50 8.43 -16.36
N GLN A 377 -20.59 7.77 -17.09
CA GLN A 377 -19.23 7.49 -16.60
C GLN A 377 -18.50 8.78 -16.18
N ASP A 378 -18.65 9.86 -16.95
CA ASP A 378 -18.08 11.17 -16.60
C ASP A 378 -18.73 11.78 -15.34
N LYS A 379 -20.04 11.61 -15.14
CA LYS A 379 -20.73 12.05 -13.92
C LYS A 379 -20.22 11.29 -12.70
N LEU A 380 -20.09 9.97 -12.78
CA LEU A 380 -19.55 9.12 -11.72
C LEU A 380 -18.10 9.50 -11.39
N ALA A 381 -17.23 9.57 -12.40
CA ALA A 381 -15.83 9.97 -12.21
C ALA A 381 -15.71 11.36 -11.56
N ARG A 382 -16.55 12.33 -11.96
CA ARG A 382 -16.56 13.67 -11.36
C ARG A 382 -17.02 13.64 -9.91
N ALA A 383 -18.04 12.85 -9.59
CA ALA A 383 -18.54 12.70 -8.23
C ALA A 383 -17.46 12.11 -7.31
N VAL A 384 -16.78 11.05 -7.75
CA VAL A 384 -15.68 10.43 -6.99
C VAL A 384 -14.49 11.39 -6.88
N THR A 385 -14.09 12.09 -7.95
CA THR A 385 -13.02 13.11 -7.92
C THR A 385 -13.33 14.19 -6.89
N LYS A 386 -14.55 14.75 -6.92
CA LYS A 386 -14.99 15.78 -5.98
C LYS A 386 -14.98 15.28 -4.54
N ALA A 387 -15.43 14.04 -4.31
CA ALA A 387 -15.40 13.43 -2.99
C ALA A 387 -13.97 13.23 -2.47
N VAL A 388 -13.05 12.74 -3.30
CA VAL A 388 -11.64 12.58 -2.97
C VAL A 388 -10.99 13.92 -2.62
N VAL A 389 -11.18 14.94 -3.46
CA VAL A 389 -10.64 16.29 -3.20
C VAL A 389 -11.22 16.88 -1.90
N LYS A 390 -12.53 16.71 -1.67
CA LYS A 390 -13.19 17.16 -0.43
C LYS A 390 -12.63 16.44 0.80
N TYR A 391 -12.46 15.12 0.71
CA TYR A 391 -11.89 14.30 1.76
C TYR A 391 -10.45 14.72 2.09
N LEU A 392 -9.59 14.86 1.08
CA LEU A 392 -8.18 15.22 1.28
C LEU A 392 -8.01 16.65 1.80
N LYS A 393 -8.90 17.59 1.44
CA LYS A 393 -8.92 18.94 2.03
C LYS A 393 -9.25 18.90 3.52
N ALA A 394 -10.13 18.00 3.94
CA ALA A 394 -10.51 17.84 5.35
C ALA A 394 -9.52 16.99 6.15
N ASN A 395 -8.80 16.07 5.47
CA ASN A 395 -7.87 15.12 6.05
C ASN A 395 -6.59 15.06 5.18
N PRO A 396 -5.76 16.13 5.18
CA PRO A 396 -4.53 16.14 4.40
C PRO A 396 -3.56 15.07 4.92
N PRO A 397 -2.90 14.28 4.05
CA PRO A 397 -1.83 13.37 4.47
C PRO A 397 -0.70 14.15 5.16
N GLU A 398 -0.03 13.54 6.14
CA GLU A 398 1.01 14.21 6.91
C GLU A 398 2.10 14.81 6.01
N GLY A 399 2.39 16.11 6.21
CA GLY A 399 3.42 16.82 5.44
C GLY A 399 3.02 17.24 4.02
N ILE A 400 1.77 17.02 3.60
CA ILE A 400 1.26 17.43 2.27
C ILE A 400 0.07 18.37 2.42
N ILE A 401 0.14 19.55 1.79
CA ILE A 401 -0.99 20.49 1.70
C ILE A 401 -1.44 20.54 0.24
N LEU A 402 -2.72 20.23 0.00
CA LEU A 402 -3.35 20.48 -1.30
C LEU A 402 -3.52 21.99 -1.49
N SER A 403 -2.57 22.62 -2.17
CA SER A 403 -2.72 24.01 -2.61
C SER A 403 -3.82 24.05 -3.67
N ASN A 404 -4.97 24.66 -3.36
CA ASN A 404 -5.94 25.00 -4.39
C ASN A 404 -5.28 25.99 -5.37
N ALA A 405 -5.17 25.61 -6.64
CA ALA A 405 -5.05 26.57 -7.73
C ALA A 405 -6.40 27.32 -7.86
N THR A 406 -6.63 28.27 -6.95
CA THR A 406 -7.63 29.37 -6.97
C THR A 406 -7.73 29.93 -5.55
N SER A 407 -6.68 30.61 -5.08
CA SER A 407 -6.74 31.55 -3.93
C SER A 407 -5.46 32.38 -3.89
N SER A 408 -5.20 33.11 -4.96
CA SER A 408 -4.28 34.25 -4.95
C SER A 408 -5.00 35.47 -4.39
N THR A 409 -5.36 35.44 -3.10
CA THR A 409 -5.63 36.61 -2.23
C THR A 409 -5.88 36.12 -0.81
N GLY A 410 -5.22 36.71 0.19
CA GLY A 410 -5.13 36.25 1.58
C GLY A 410 -6.46 36.20 2.36
N GLY A 411 -7.29 35.19 2.11
CA GLY A 411 -8.52 34.93 2.83
C GLY A 411 -8.31 34.05 4.07
N VAL A 412 -8.59 34.60 5.25
CA VAL A 412 -8.68 33.86 6.53
C VAL A 412 -9.68 32.70 6.40
N SER A 413 -9.24 31.46 6.57
CA SER A 413 -10.11 30.27 6.60
C SER A 413 -10.72 30.08 8.01
N GLN A 414 -11.81 29.32 8.18
CA GLN A 414 -12.44 29.07 9.49
C GLN A 414 -12.43 27.58 9.86
N HIS A 415 -12.24 27.24 11.14
CA HIS A 415 -12.27 25.88 11.69
C HIS A 415 -13.19 25.82 12.92
N LYS A 416 -14.14 24.88 12.96
CA LYS A 416 -15.02 24.65 14.11
C LYS A 416 -14.44 23.55 15.00
N VAL A 417 -14.16 23.89 16.27
CA VAL A 417 -13.57 22.99 17.27
C VAL A 417 -14.49 21.80 17.53
N SER A 418 -13.96 20.60 17.34
CA SER A 418 -14.65 19.32 17.60
C SER A 418 -14.27 18.74 18.96
N ARG A 419 -15.11 17.83 19.49
CA ARG A 419 -14.86 17.16 20.78
C ARG A 419 -13.49 16.45 20.77
N GLY A 420 -12.60 16.84 21.68
CA GLY A 420 -11.25 16.28 21.81
C GLY A 420 -10.15 16.98 21.00
N GLU A 421 -10.45 18.02 20.22
CA GLU A 421 -9.42 18.84 19.57
C GLU A 421 -8.80 19.83 20.57
N SER A 422 -7.47 19.92 20.58
CA SER A 422 -6.72 20.96 21.30
C SER A 422 -6.15 21.99 20.34
N LEU A 423 -5.83 23.19 20.83
CA LEU A 423 -5.30 24.26 19.99
C LEU A 423 -3.99 23.89 19.29
N SER A 424 -3.17 23.02 19.89
CA SER A 424 -1.94 22.49 19.29
C SER A 424 -2.21 21.50 18.16
N VAL A 425 -3.21 20.65 18.30
CA VAL A 425 -3.64 19.73 17.23
C VAL A 425 -4.20 20.51 16.05
N ILE A 426 -4.99 21.56 16.31
CA ILE A 426 -5.52 22.45 15.27
C ILE A 426 -4.39 23.24 14.61
N ALA A 427 -3.44 23.79 15.37
CA ALA A 427 -2.28 24.49 14.82
C ALA A 427 -1.45 23.60 13.89
N SER A 428 -1.18 22.36 14.32
CA SER A 428 -0.47 21.36 13.52
C SER A 428 -1.23 21.01 12.23
N LYS A 429 -2.55 20.77 12.34
CA LYS A 429 -3.44 20.47 11.21
C LYS A 429 -3.41 21.53 10.11
N TYR A 430 -3.26 22.80 10.50
CA TYR A 430 -3.24 23.94 9.57
C TYR A 430 -1.83 24.47 9.29
N GLY A 431 -0.77 23.77 9.73
CA GLY A 431 0.62 24.17 9.47
C GLY A 431 1.00 25.53 10.07
N THR A 432 0.38 25.91 11.19
CA THR A 432 0.62 27.19 11.89
C THR A 432 1.03 26.93 13.34
N SER A 433 1.30 27.99 14.11
CA SER A 433 1.64 27.86 15.54
C SER A 433 0.41 28.11 16.43
N THR A 434 0.39 27.52 17.62
CA THR A 434 -0.62 27.83 18.64
C THR A 434 -0.65 29.32 18.94
N GLN A 435 0.51 29.98 19.00
CA GLN A 435 0.63 31.41 19.25
C GLN A 435 0.01 32.24 18.12
N THR A 436 0.20 31.84 16.86
CA THR A 436 -0.41 32.50 15.70
C THR A 436 -1.93 32.36 15.74
N LEU A 437 -2.45 31.17 16.06
CA LEU A 437 -3.89 30.96 16.21
C LEU A 437 -4.47 31.72 17.39
N MET A 438 -3.78 31.78 18.53
CA MET A 438 -4.22 32.55 19.69
C MET A 438 -4.30 34.04 19.34
N LYS A 439 -3.27 34.59 18.69
CA LYS A 439 -3.26 35.99 18.26
C LYS A 439 -4.36 36.29 17.24
N LEU A 440 -4.54 35.42 16.24
CA LEU A 440 -5.55 35.62 15.18
C LEU A 440 -7.00 35.55 15.71
N ASN A 441 -7.21 34.83 16.81
CA ASN A 441 -8.51 34.61 17.42
C ASN A 441 -8.70 35.35 18.75
N ASN A 442 -7.77 36.23 19.11
CA ASN A 442 -7.76 36.93 20.40
C ASN A 442 -7.95 36.01 21.62
N LEU A 443 -7.38 34.80 21.58
CA LEU A 443 -7.47 33.84 22.67
C LEU A 443 -6.45 34.16 23.76
N LYS A 444 -6.91 34.23 25.01
CA LYS A 444 -6.05 34.44 26.18
C LYS A 444 -5.39 33.15 26.68
N SER A 445 -5.88 31.97 26.28
CA SER A 445 -5.34 30.67 26.66
C SER A 445 -5.52 29.63 25.54
N SER A 446 -4.92 28.45 25.69
CA SER A 446 -5.05 27.33 24.76
C SER A 446 -6.32 26.50 24.94
N SER A 447 -7.20 26.89 25.87
CA SER A 447 -8.47 26.21 26.14
C SER A 447 -9.49 26.57 25.07
N LEU A 448 -10.14 25.56 24.50
CA LEU A 448 -11.13 25.71 23.44
C LEU A 448 -12.45 25.08 23.85
N ALA A 449 -13.56 25.75 23.54
CA ALA A 449 -14.89 25.22 23.73
C ALA A 449 -15.31 24.38 22.50
N ILE A 450 -16.01 23.28 22.74
CA ILE A 450 -16.58 22.47 21.66
C ILE A 450 -17.57 23.34 20.88
N GLY A 451 -17.43 23.38 19.55
CA GLY A 451 -18.24 24.20 18.67
C GLY A 451 -17.72 25.62 18.44
N GLN A 452 -16.67 26.05 19.14
CA GLN A 452 -16.01 27.34 18.93
C GLN A 452 -15.43 27.43 17.51
N VAL A 453 -15.61 28.55 16.83
CA VAL A 453 -15.06 28.76 15.48
C VAL A 453 -13.79 29.60 15.56
N LEU A 454 -12.69 29.06 15.02
CA LEU A 454 -11.39 29.71 14.94
C LEU A 454 -11.12 30.19 13.51
N LYS A 455 -10.72 31.45 13.37
CA LYS A 455 -10.03 32.02 12.22
C LYS A 455 -8.66 31.37 12.07
N ILE A 456 -8.32 30.92 10.87
CA ILE A 456 -7.08 30.24 10.50
C ILE A 456 -6.40 31.13 9.44
N PRO A 457 -5.11 31.44 9.58
CA PRO A 457 -4.43 32.34 8.65
C PRO A 457 -4.43 31.73 7.24
N GLY A 458 -4.97 32.46 6.27
CA GLY A 458 -4.89 32.12 4.85
C GLY A 458 -3.61 32.67 4.25
N ASN A 459 -2.79 31.78 3.69
CA ASN A 459 -1.60 32.04 2.89
C ASN A 459 -0.97 33.44 3.04
N ALA A 460 -0.38 33.72 4.20
CA ALA A 460 0.75 34.62 4.27
C ALA A 460 1.99 33.73 4.23
N SER A 461 2.75 33.81 3.13
CA SER A 461 4.16 33.45 3.12
C SER A 461 4.77 33.85 4.45
N SER A 462 5.20 32.88 5.24
CA SER A 462 6.17 33.14 6.28
C SER A 462 7.45 33.54 5.56
N SER A 463 7.59 34.85 5.34
CA SER A 463 8.88 35.49 5.44
C SER A 463 9.56 34.87 6.66
N SER A 464 10.73 34.33 6.40
CA SER A 464 11.63 33.77 7.37
C SER A 464 11.90 34.77 8.49
N SER A 465 11.10 34.74 9.54
CA SER A 465 11.61 35.03 10.88
C SER A 465 12.07 33.69 11.43
N SER A 466 13.36 33.42 11.25
CA SER A 466 14.10 32.50 12.09
C SER A 466 13.64 32.68 13.54
N SER A 467 12.84 31.74 14.08
CA SER A 467 13.00 31.44 15.49
C SER A 467 14.43 30.97 15.59
N ALA A 468 15.32 31.87 15.98
CA ALA A 468 16.70 31.55 16.27
C ALA A 468 16.64 30.40 17.28
N VAL A 469 16.81 29.18 16.79
CA VAL A 469 17.03 28.03 17.64
C VAL A 469 18.28 28.44 18.40
N LYS A 470 18.12 28.73 19.71
CA LYS A 470 19.28 29.01 20.55
C LYS A 470 20.15 27.77 20.44
N THR A 471 21.27 27.93 19.74
CA THR A 471 22.26 26.89 19.54
C THR A 471 23.46 27.25 20.39
N LYS A 472 24.12 26.23 20.92
CA LYS A 472 25.33 26.39 21.72
C LYS A 472 26.41 25.53 21.12
N THR A 473 27.55 26.14 20.81
CA THR A 473 28.74 25.39 20.42
C THR A 473 29.42 24.85 21.67
N ILE A 474 29.58 23.53 21.73
CA ILE A 474 30.31 22.83 22.78
C ILE A 474 31.60 22.25 22.19
N THR A 475 32.63 22.12 23.01
CA THR A 475 33.87 21.42 22.63
C THR A 475 33.88 20.04 23.26
N HIS A 476 34.01 19.00 22.43
CA HIS A 476 34.09 17.60 22.84
C HIS A 476 35.49 17.04 22.57
N THR A 477 36.14 16.47 23.58
CA THR A 477 37.43 15.78 23.43
C THR A 477 37.18 14.29 23.19
N VAL A 478 37.64 13.79 22.04
CA VAL A 478 37.46 12.39 21.60
C VAL A 478 38.15 11.45 22.59
N LYS A 479 37.41 10.47 23.12
CA LYS A 479 37.95 9.43 24.03
C LYS A 479 38.34 8.16 23.28
N SER A 480 39.09 7.29 23.96
CA SER A 480 39.42 5.96 23.43
C SER A 480 38.15 5.19 23.07
N GLY A 481 38.10 4.66 21.83
CA GLY A 481 36.94 3.92 21.30
C GLY A 481 35.76 4.78 20.80
N GLU A 482 35.93 6.10 20.64
CA GLU A 482 34.93 6.98 20.02
C GLU A 482 35.24 7.26 18.53
N TYR A 483 34.19 7.34 17.71
CA TYR A 483 34.24 7.75 16.30
C TYR A 483 33.11 8.75 16.02
N LEU A 484 33.17 9.50 14.91
CA LEU A 484 32.26 10.63 14.66
C LEU A 484 30.77 10.25 14.71
N GLY A 485 30.38 9.06 14.25
CA GLY A 485 29.00 8.57 14.34
C GLY A 485 28.51 8.45 15.78
N LYS A 486 29.34 7.89 16.67
CA LYS A 486 29.02 7.75 18.11
C LYS A 486 28.92 9.11 18.81
N ILE A 487 29.79 10.05 18.42
CA ILE A 487 29.80 11.43 18.94
C ILE A 487 28.56 12.20 18.44
N ALA A 488 28.27 12.12 17.14
CA ALA A 488 27.10 12.75 16.51
C ALA A 488 25.79 12.26 17.14
N SER A 489 25.67 10.96 17.37
CA SER A 489 24.52 10.36 18.07
C SER A 489 24.38 10.88 19.50
N ARG A 490 25.48 10.95 20.27
CA ARG A 490 25.46 11.49 21.65
C ARG A 490 24.91 12.93 21.72
N TYR A 491 25.26 13.75 20.73
CA TYR A 491 24.88 15.16 20.67
C TYR A 491 23.65 15.44 19.80
N LYS A 492 23.04 14.38 19.23
CA LYS A 492 21.89 14.44 18.32
C LYS A 492 22.09 15.39 17.13
N VAL A 493 23.31 15.44 16.61
CA VAL A 493 23.68 16.20 15.41
C VAL A 493 24.05 15.25 14.28
N ARG A 494 24.18 15.74 13.05
CA ARG A 494 24.69 14.90 11.95
C ARG A 494 26.21 14.89 11.94
N VAL A 495 26.80 13.76 11.53
CA VAL A 495 28.25 13.62 11.31
C VAL A 495 28.78 14.69 10.34
N ALA A 496 28.02 15.00 9.28
CA ALA A 496 28.35 16.03 8.31
C ALA A 496 28.48 17.43 8.93
N ASP A 497 27.69 17.73 9.97
CA ASP A 497 27.73 19.02 10.66
C ASP A 497 29.01 19.15 11.50
N ILE A 498 29.37 18.08 12.24
CA ILE A 498 30.64 18.03 12.99
C ILE A 498 31.83 18.13 12.03
N LYS A 499 31.80 17.44 10.89
CA LYS A 499 32.88 17.49 9.88
C LYS A 499 33.04 18.89 9.31
N ARG A 500 31.94 19.54 8.94
CA ARG A 500 31.94 20.90 8.40
C ARG A 500 32.47 21.91 9.42
N GLU A 501 31.99 21.84 10.66
CA GLU A 501 32.38 22.76 11.73
C GLU A 501 33.86 22.64 12.13
N ASN A 502 34.42 21.43 12.01
CA ASN A 502 35.82 21.13 12.35
C ASN A 502 36.73 20.99 11.14
N ARG A 503 36.25 21.31 9.93
CA ARG A 503 36.99 21.22 8.66
C ARG A 503 37.65 19.84 8.44
N LEU A 504 36.98 18.76 8.84
CA LEU A 504 37.50 17.39 8.72
C LEU A 504 37.28 16.86 7.30
N LYS A 505 38.35 16.38 6.67
CA LYS A 505 38.32 15.78 5.31
C LYS A 505 37.88 14.31 5.33
N SER A 506 38.04 13.61 6.46
CA SER A 506 37.63 12.21 6.65
C SER A 506 36.82 12.04 7.95
N GLU A 507 36.33 10.82 8.21
CA GLU A 507 35.54 10.50 9.42
C GLU A 507 36.38 9.97 10.58
N THR A 508 37.69 9.84 10.34
CA THR A 508 38.66 9.37 11.32
C THR A 508 38.97 10.48 12.31
N VAL A 509 38.90 10.16 13.61
CA VAL A 509 39.25 11.07 14.70
C VAL A 509 40.27 10.42 15.62
N ARG A 510 41.19 11.21 16.17
CA ARG A 510 42.23 10.75 17.09
C ARG A 510 41.81 10.92 18.54
N VAL A 511 42.18 9.99 19.40
CA VAL A 511 41.99 10.15 20.85
C VAL A 511 42.67 11.44 21.32
N GLY A 512 41.97 12.24 22.11
CA GLY A 512 42.43 13.56 22.56
C GLY A 512 42.08 14.72 21.60
N GLN A 513 41.60 14.45 20.39
CA GLN A 513 41.19 15.49 19.44
C GLN A 513 39.97 16.26 19.94
N LYS A 514 40.03 17.60 19.90
CA LYS A 514 38.92 18.47 20.29
C LYS A 514 38.05 18.80 19.08
N LEU A 515 36.74 18.56 19.20
CA LEU A 515 35.73 18.83 18.18
C LEU A 515 34.74 19.87 18.66
N ARG A 516 34.50 20.91 17.86
CA ARG A 516 33.44 21.88 18.03
C ARG A 516 32.13 21.31 17.49
N ILE A 517 31.09 21.31 18.32
CA ILE A 517 29.80 20.74 17.97
C ILE A 517 28.72 21.74 18.33
N THR A 518 28.04 22.28 17.33
CA THR A 518 26.90 23.16 17.52
C THR A 518 25.65 22.30 17.73
N VAL A 519 25.08 22.37 18.93
CA VAL A 519 23.86 21.65 19.31
C VAL A 519 22.73 22.62 19.58
N GLU A 520 21.49 22.19 19.40
CA GLU A 520 20.35 22.92 19.93
C GLU A 520 20.40 22.92 21.47
N VAL A 521 20.02 24.02 22.12
CA VAL A 521 20.10 24.12 23.59
C VAL A 521 19.30 23.01 24.31
N LYS A 522 18.22 22.49 23.69
CA LYS A 522 17.44 21.35 24.20
C LYS A 522 18.15 20.00 24.10
N ASP A 523 19.18 19.90 23.26
CA ASP A 523 19.91 18.67 22.94
C ASP A 523 21.34 18.66 23.52
N VAL A 524 21.73 19.71 24.26
CA VAL A 524 22.94 19.68 25.08
C VAL A 524 22.79 18.57 26.14
N PRO A 525 23.71 17.59 26.23
CA PRO A 525 23.60 16.50 27.19
C PRO A 525 23.38 17.01 28.61
N LEU A 526 22.39 16.42 29.28
CA LEU A 526 22.03 16.80 30.64
C LEU A 526 23.23 16.57 31.57
N ARG A 527 23.65 17.62 32.27
CA ARG A 527 24.65 17.50 33.35
C ARG A 527 24.00 16.74 34.49
N LYS A 528 24.70 15.77 35.09
CA LYS A 528 24.20 15.02 36.25
C LYS A 528 25.16 15.21 37.43
N HIS A 529 24.60 15.29 38.64
CA HIS A 529 25.36 15.41 39.89
C HIS A 529 24.86 14.35 40.87
N LYS A 530 25.76 13.54 41.42
CA LYS A 530 25.44 12.57 42.48
C LYS A 530 25.67 13.24 43.84
N VAL A 531 24.62 13.36 44.63
CA VAL A 531 24.61 14.03 45.95
C VAL A 531 25.57 13.31 46.90
N ALA A 532 26.54 14.02 47.47
CA ALA A 532 27.44 13.51 48.50
C ALA A 532 26.98 13.91 49.91
N ARG A 533 27.57 13.29 50.94
CA ARG A 533 27.31 13.65 52.34
C ARG A 533 27.67 15.13 52.57
N GLY A 534 26.72 15.91 53.08
CA GLY A 534 26.88 17.37 53.27
C GLY A 534 26.60 18.22 52.02
N ASP A 535 26.00 17.65 50.97
CA ASP A 535 25.46 18.43 49.86
C ASP A 535 24.00 18.84 50.12
N TYR A 536 23.68 20.09 49.78
CA TYR A 536 22.34 20.64 49.78
C TYR A 536 22.15 21.46 48.50
N LEU A 537 20.89 21.68 48.08
CA LEU A 537 20.59 22.28 46.77
C LEU A 537 21.29 23.62 46.53
N GLY A 538 21.43 24.47 47.56
CA GLY A 538 22.16 25.74 47.48
C GLY A 538 23.63 25.57 47.12
N LYS A 539 24.34 24.65 47.78
CA LYS A 539 25.75 24.34 47.50
C LYS A 539 25.93 23.77 46.09
N ILE A 540 25.03 22.91 45.64
CA ILE A 540 25.04 22.35 44.29
C ILE A 540 24.75 23.43 43.25
N ALA A 541 23.72 24.25 43.49
CA ALA A 541 23.35 25.40 42.65
C ALA A 541 24.53 26.35 42.43
N SER A 542 25.21 26.75 43.50
CA SER A 542 26.41 27.60 43.42
C SER A 542 27.57 26.92 42.67
N LYS A 543 27.82 25.62 42.92
CA LYS A 543 28.87 24.85 42.23
C LYS A 543 28.69 24.84 40.72
N TYR A 544 27.44 24.74 40.24
CA TYR A 544 27.13 24.70 38.81
C TYR A 544 26.69 26.05 38.25
N GLY A 545 26.60 27.09 39.10
CA GLY A 545 26.16 28.44 38.77
C GLY A 545 24.72 28.52 38.27
N VAL A 546 23.83 27.67 38.77
CA VAL A 546 22.39 27.68 38.42
C VAL A 546 21.57 28.05 39.65
N SER A 547 20.28 28.36 39.50
CA SER A 547 19.43 28.62 40.67
C SER A 547 18.93 27.33 41.30
N VAL A 548 18.72 27.34 42.63
CA VAL A 548 18.09 26.21 43.36
C VAL A 548 16.76 25.82 42.73
N ASN A 549 15.94 26.81 42.36
CA ASN A 549 14.65 26.60 41.71
C ASN A 549 14.76 25.87 40.37
N SER A 550 15.80 26.16 39.59
CA SER A 550 16.02 25.47 38.30
C SER A 550 16.35 23.98 38.50
N ILE A 551 17.15 23.64 39.52
CA ILE A 551 17.45 22.25 39.86
C ILE A 551 16.19 21.54 40.35
N ARG A 552 15.38 22.19 41.20
CA ARG A 552 14.13 21.66 41.73
C ARG A 552 13.13 21.32 40.61
N GLN A 553 12.92 22.26 39.68
CA GLN A 553 12.04 22.05 38.53
C GLN A 553 12.56 20.94 37.60
N ALA A 554 13.86 20.94 37.28
CA ALA A 554 14.46 19.94 36.40
C ALA A 554 14.37 18.50 36.94
N ASN A 555 14.34 18.35 38.26
CA ASN A 555 14.29 17.05 38.94
C ASN A 555 12.91 16.73 39.55
N LYS A 556 11.91 17.61 39.33
CA LYS A 556 10.57 17.49 39.92
C LYS A 556 10.61 17.28 41.45
N LEU A 557 11.56 17.91 42.14
CA LEU A 557 11.69 17.77 43.59
C LEU A 557 10.57 18.54 44.29
N ARG A 558 9.96 17.91 45.28
CA ARG A 558 8.89 18.51 46.09
C ARG A 558 9.43 19.27 47.32
N SER A 559 10.69 19.03 47.71
CA SER A 559 11.40 19.72 48.79
C SER A 559 12.89 19.84 48.48
N ASP A 560 13.63 20.55 49.35
CA ASP A 560 15.09 20.74 49.23
C ASP A 560 15.90 19.61 49.89
N SER A 561 15.22 18.61 50.45
CA SER A 561 15.84 17.43 51.06
C SER A 561 16.45 16.54 49.98
N LEU A 562 17.73 16.21 50.14
CA LEU A 562 18.48 15.36 49.21
C LEU A 562 18.98 14.10 49.91
N ALA A 563 18.84 12.95 49.25
CA ALA A 563 19.41 11.70 49.74
C ALA A 563 20.86 11.56 49.24
N VAL A 564 21.77 11.13 50.12
CA VAL A 564 23.14 10.79 49.71
C VAL A 564 23.08 9.68 48.66
N GLY A 565 23.75 9.91 47.53
CA GLY A 565 23.73 9.02 46.36
C GLY A 565 22.66 9.34 45.32
N GLN A 566 21.71 10.22 45.61
CA GLN A 566 20.70 10.69 44.64
C GLN A 566 21.37 11.38 43.45
N VAL A 567 20.89 11.12 42.24
CA VAL A 567 21.41 11.76 41.01
C VAL A 567 20.47 12.85 40.54
N LEU A 568 20.94 14.09 40.56
CA LEU A 568 20.22 15.27 40.10
C LEU A 568 20.63 15.65 38.68
N ILE A 569 19.66 15.95 37.85
CA ILE A 569 19.79 16.65 36.57
C ILE A 569 20.08 18.11 36.86
N ILE A 570 21.24 18.59 36.45
CA ILE A 570 21.63 19.99 36.57
C ILE A 570 21.28 20.69 35.25
N PRO A 571 20.34 21.66 35.26
CA PRO A 571 19.98 22.42 34.07
C PRO A 571 21.17 23.24 33.56
N HIS A 572 21.16 23.61 32.30
CA HIS A 572 22.16 24.52 31.75
C HIS A 572 21.87 25.96 32.18
N LYS A 573 22.92 26.75 32.40
CA LYS A 573 22.83 28.22 32.55
C LYS A 573 22.15 28.86 31.34
#